data_AF-A0A9Q0SF70-F1
#
_entry.id   AF-A0A9Q0SF70-F1
#
_cell.length_a   1.000
_cell.length_b   1.000
_cell.length_c   1.000
_cell.angle_alpha   90.00
_cell.angle_beta   90.00
_cell.angle_gamma   90.00
#
_symmetry.space_group_name_H-M   'P 1'
#
loop_
_entity.id
_entity.type
_entity.pdbx_description
1 polymer ?
#
loop_
_entity_poly.entity_id
_entity_poly.type
_entity_poly.pdbx_seq_one_letter_code
_entity_poly.pdbx_strand_id
1 'polypeptide(L)'
;MGMVKILAAAFLAAFLLLDPMTEAAPDPPQRPLCMPQFSLVNQACDSLIPGTLLANHSLTSGDGEGHGHGRRHGRRHRHREGHGGSHHGSSSPEDNCCKWMEELDDECVCDLLYRLPPLLSKPAHEYTVYVGASCNVTYSCDMQL
;
A
#
# COMPACT_ATOMS: atom_id res chain seq x y z
N MET A 1 -3.09 24.35 -53.71
CA MET A 1 -3.74 23.61 -52.61
C MET A 1 -3.38 22.12 -52.56
N GLY A 2 -3.17 21.42 -53.69
CA GLY A 2 -2.83 19.98 -53.68
C GLY A 2 -1.42 19.67 -53.12
N MET A 3 -0.40 20.43 -53.53
CA MET A 3 0.98 20.16 -53.09
C MET A 3 1.19 20.31 -51.57
N VAL A 4 0.51 21.28 -50.94
CA VAL A 4 0.60 21.49 -49.49
C VAL A 4 -0.01 20.31 -48.72
N LYS A 5 -1.10 19.72 -49.22
CA LYS A 5 -1.72 18.52 -48.64
C LYS A 5 -0.84 17.28 -48.81
N ILE A 6 -0.17 17.16 -49.96
CA ILE A 6 0.76 16.06 -50.23
C ILE A 6 1.99 16.16 -49.32
N LEU A 7 2.56 17.35 -49.17
CA LEU A 7 3.66 17.59 -48.25
C LEU A 7 3.25 17.31 -46.81
N ALA A 8 2.09 17.81 -46.37
CA ALA A 8 1.58 17.54 -45.02
C ALA A 8 1.36 16.04 -44.75
N ALA A 9 0.78 15.31 -45.70
CA ALA A 9 0.58 13.87 -45.61
C ALA A 9 1.90 13.10 -45.58
N ALA A 10 2.89 13.52 -46.39
CA ALA A 10 4.21 12.91 -46.42
C ALA A 10 4.98 13.15 -45.11
N PHE A 11 4.88 14.36 -44.53
CA PHE A 11 5.47 14.64 -43.21
C PHE A 11 4.80 13.83 -42.10
N LEU A 12 3.46 13.75 -42.08
CA LEU A 12 2.74 12.93 -41.10
C LEU A 12 3.12 11.44 -41.22
N ALA A 13 3.19 10.91 -42.45
CA ALA A 13 3.61 9.54 -42.69
C ALA A 13 5.08 9.33 -42.26
N ALA A 14 5.96 10.29 -42.53
CA ALA A 14 7.35 10.22 -42.08
C ALA A 14 7.45 10.25 -40.54
N PHE A 15 6.66 11.07 -39.84
CA PHE A 15 6.63 11.08 -38.37
C PHE A 15 6.10 9.77 -37.77
N LEU A 16 5.09 9.14 -38.39
CA LEU A 16 4.57 7.84 -37.95
C LEU A 16 5.48 6.65 -38.31
N LEU A 17 6.33 6.80 -39.34
CA LEU A 17 7.34 5.81 -39.73
C LEU A 17 8.69 6.03 -39.04
N LEU A 18 8.92 7.24 -38.53
CA LEU A 18 10.01 7.64 -37.64
C LEU A 18 9.59 7.58 -36.16
N ASP A 19 8.50 6.89 -35.83
CA ASP A 19 8.44 6.25 -34.53
C ASP A 19 9.76 5.47 -34.46
N PRO A 20 10.71 5.86 -33.59
CA PRO A 20 11.85 4.99 -33.35
C PRO A 20 11.20 3.64 -33.07
N MET A 21 11.71 2.57 -33.68
CA MET A 21 11.47 1.25 -33.11
C MET A 21 11.64 1.48 -31.62
N THR A 22 10.53 1.44 -30.89
CA THR A 22 10.54 1.00 -29.52
C THR A 22 11.10 -0.38 -29.69
N GLU A 23 12.44 -0.47 -29.68
CA GLU A 23 13.13 -1.68 -29.32
C GLU A 23 12.31 -2.12 -28.12
N ALA A 24 11.60 -3.22 -28.29
CA ALA A 24 11.06 -3.93 -27.17
C ALA A 24 12.31 -4.31 -26.40
N ALA A 25 12.77 -3.39 -25.53
CA ALA A 25 13.79 -3.64 -24.56
C ALA A 25 13.39 -4.98 -23.96
N PRO A 26 14.28 -5.98 -23.94
CA PRO A 26 13.97 -7.29 -23.41
C PRO A 26 13.21 -7.08 -22.11
N ASP A 27 11.94 -7.52 -22.08
CA ASP A 27 11.03 -7.23 -20.98
C ASP A 27 11.79 -7.55 -19.70
N PRO A 28 12.15 -6.52 -18.88
CA PRO A 28 13.00 -6.76 -17.73
C PRO A 28 12.29 -7.85 -16.93
N PRO A 29 13.03 -8.87 -16.44
CA PRO A 29 12.41 -10.04 -15.82
C PRO A 29 11.37 -9.54 -14.84
N GLN A 30 10.10 -9.75 -15.19
CA GLN A 30 8.94 -9.21 -14.47
C GLN A 30 8.91 -9.97 -13.15
N ARG A 31 9.72 -9.50 -12.18
CA ARG A 31 9.71 -10.03 -10.82
C ARG A 31 8.26 -9.95 -10.37
N PRO A 32 7.69 -11.04 -9.84
CA PRO A 32 6.35 -10.98 -9.30
C PRO A 32 6.33 -9.85 -8.28
N LEU A 33 5.38 -8.93 -8.43
CA LEU A 33 5.18 -7.89 -7.42
C LEU A 33 5.07 -8.55 -6.05
N CYS A 34 5.45 -7.82 -5.02
CA CYS A 34 5.29 -8.23 -3.63
C CYS A 34 3.80 -8.26 -3.21
N MET A 35 2.98 -9.01 -3.93
CA MET A 35 1.55 -9.17 -3.70
C MET A 35 1.20 -9.49 -2.25
N PRO A 36 1.97 -10.33 -1.51
CA PRO A 36 1.70 -10.56 -0.10
C PRO A 36 1.82 -9.29 0.75
N GLN A 37 2.87 -8.49 0.52
CA GLN A 37 3.14 -7.25 1.26
C GLN A 37 2.05 -6.21 0.99
N PHE A 38 1.76 -5.97 -0.30
CA PHE A 38 0.68 -5.08 -0.71
C PHE A 38 -0.69 -5.54 -0.19
N SER A 39 -0.97 -6.84 -0.16
CA SER A 39 -2.23 -7.36 0.37
C SER A 39 -2.38 -7.07 1.87
N LEU A 40 -1.28 -7.12 2.62
CA LEU A 40 -1.28 -6.87 4.05
C LEU A 40 -1.54 -5.39 4.34
N VAL A 41 -0.85 -4.51 3.61
CA VAL A 41 -1.09 -3.07 3.62
C VAL A 41 -2.54 -2.73 3.24
N ASN A 42 -3.03 -3.29 2.14
CA ASN A 42 -4.39 -3.06 1.67
C ASN A 42 -5.43 -3.45 2.73
N GLN A 43 -5.22 -4.58 3.41
CA GLN A 43 -6.09 -5.01 4.50
C GLN A 43 -6.00 -4.06 5.71
N ALA A 44 -4.81 -3.62 6.08
CA ALA A 44 -4.61 -2.71 7.21
C ALA A 44 -5.23 -1.33 6.98
N CYS A 45 -5.21 -0.87 5.73
CA CYS A 45 -5.65 0.47 5.33
C CYS A 45 -7.10 0.52 4.80
N ASP A 46 -7.75 -0.62 4.58
CA ASP A 46 -9.12 -0.70 4.01
C ASP A 46 -10.14 0.16 4.78
N SER A 47 -10.00 0.20 6.10
CA SER A 47 -10.88 0.98 6.99
C SER A 47 -10.75 2.51 6.85
N LEU A 48 -9.72 3.01 6.16
CA LEU A 48 -9.46 4.44 5.95
C LEU A 48 -10.03 4.98 4.63
N ILE A 49 -10.47 4.10 3.73
CA ILE A 49 -10.97 4.52 2.40
C ILE A 49 -12.47 4.86 2.54
N PRO A 50 -12.88 6.12 2.31
CA PRO A 50 -14.29 6.49 2.39
C PRO A 50 -15.08 5.82 1.25
N GLY A 51 -15.85 4.78 1.56
CA GLY A 51 -16.73 4.10 0.60
C GLY A 51 -16.56 2.57 0.50
N THR A 52 -15.59 1.97 1.18
CA THR A 52 -15.44 0.50 1.27
C THR A 52 -16.23 -0.05 2.47
N LEU A 53 -17.55 -0.17 2.33
CA LEU A 53 -18.36 -0.94 3.29
C LEU A 53 -18.32 -2.45 3.02
N LEU A 54 -17.13 -3.05 2.88
CA LEU A 54 -17.04 -4.50 2.65
C LEU A 54 -15.69 -5.13 3.01
N ALA A 55 -15.38 -5.21 4.31
CA ALA A 55 -14.66 -6.33 4.92
C ALA A 55 -14.53 -6.13 6.45
N ASN A 56 -15.66 -6.08 7.16
CA ASN A 56 -15.64 -6.35 8.60
C ASN A 56 -15.41 -7.87 8.81
N HIS A 57 -14.20 -8.35 8.55
CA HIS A 57 -13.73 -9.62 9.09
C HIS A 57 -13.17 -9.33 10.49
N SER A 58 -14.07 -8.98 11.41
CA SER A 58 -13.78 -9.16 12.83
C SER A 58 -13.52 -10.66 13.00
N LEU A 59 -12.27 -11.03 13.28
CA LEU A 59 -11.93 -12.33 13.82
C LEU A 59 -12.61 -12.42 15.19
N THR A 60 -13.87 -12.85 15.20
CA THR A 60 -14.56 -13.34 16.39
C THR A 60 -13.79 -14.57 16.85
N SER A 61 -12.84 -14.37 17.77
CA SER A 61 -12.35 -15.43 18.64
C SER A 61 -13.57 -16.16 19.22
N GLY A 62 -13.70 -17.44 18.90
CA GLY A 62 -14.84 -18.23 19.34
C GLY A 62 -14.94 -18.26 20.87
N ASP A 63 -15.98 -17.61 21.39
CA ASP A 63 -16.48 -17.84 22.74
C ASP A 63 -17.06 -19.25 22.82
N GLY A 64 -16.27 -20.15 23.39
CA GLY A 64 -16.68 -21.49 23.79
C GLY A 64 -17.05 -21.51 25.26
N GLU A 65 -18.35 -21.43 25.52
CA GLU A 65 -19.05 -21.52 26.79
C GLU A 65 -18.62 -22.76 27.62
N GLY A 66 -18.18 -22.54 28.86
CA GLY A 66 -17.79 -23.60 29.79
C GLY A 66 -18.20 -23.26 31.24
N HIS A 67 -19.43 -23.59 31.60
CA HIS A 67 -19.97 -23.44 32.95
C HIS A 67 -19.29 -24.38 33.97
N GLY A 68 -18.57 -23.80 34.93
CA GLY A 68 -18.05 -24.53 36.10
C GLY A 68 -18.41 -23.84 37.41
N HIS A 69 -19.37 -24.40 38.15
CA HIS A 69 -19.72 -23.96 39.50
C HIS A 69 -18.90 -24.71 40.56
N GLY A 70 -17.98 -24.02 41.24
CA GLY A 70 -17.26 -24.53 42.41
C GLY A 70 -17.35 -23.55 43.58
N ARG A 71 -17.81 -24.03 44.74
CA ARG A 71 -17.96 -23.22 45.98
C ARG A 71 -16.68 -23.21 46.82
N ARG A 72 -16.55 -22.10 47.60
CA ARG A 72 -16.03 -21.93 48.97
C ARG A 72 -14.61 -21.33 49.23
N HIS A 73 -14.69 -20.23 50.00
CA HIS A 73 -13.86 -19.78 51.14
C HIS A 73 -12.51 -19.05 50.92
N GLY A 74 -12.50 -17.77 51.34
CA GLY A 74 -11.50 -17.30 52.31
C GLY A 74 -10.68 -16.05 51.96
N ARG A 75 -10.73 -15.09 52.90
CA ARG A 75 -9.70 -14.10 53.28
C ARG A 75 -9.66 -12.74 52.55
N ARG A 76 -9.87 -11.72 53.39
CA ARG A 76 -9.71 -10.27 53.15
C ARG A 76 -8.30 -9.93 52.67
N HIS A 77 -8.17 -9.24 51.54
CA HIS A 77 -7.00 -8.41 51.23
C HIS A 77 -7.38 -7.15 50.45
N ARG A 78 -7.25 -6.02 51.14
CA ARG A 78 -6.94 -4.64 50.70
C ARG A 78 -7.26 -4.28 49.23
N HIS A 79 -8.32 -3.47 49.06
CA HIS A 79 -8.48 -2.61 47.89
C HIS A 79 -7.37 -1.54 47.91
N ARG A 80 -6.32 -1.76 47.13
CA ARG A 80 -5.57 -0.67 46.52
C ARG A 80 -6.11 -0.57 45.09
N GLU A 81 -7.08 0.31 44.87
CA GLU A 81 -7.36 0.86 43.55
C GLU A 81 -6.14 1.65 43.08
N GLY A 82 -5.15 0.92 42.56
CA GLY A 82 -4.13 1.44 41.68
C GLY A 82 -4.50 1.03 40.27
N HIS A 83 -5.55 1.63 39.70
CA HIS A 83 -5.74 1.61 38.25
C HIS A 83 -4.68 2.52 37.63
N GLY A 84 -3.43 2.07 37.65
CA GLY A 84 -2.43 2.50 36.69
C GLY A 84 -2.90 1.97 35.35
N GLY A 85 -3.82 2.69 34.72
CA GLY A 85 -4.25 2.47 33.36
C GLY A 85 -3.02 2.58 32.49
N SER A 86 -2.43 1.42 32.19
CA SER A 86 -1.52 1.27 31.08
C SER A 86 -2.27 1.87 29.90
N HIS A 87 -1.77 2.99 29.40
CA HIS A 87 -2.17 3.55 28.13
C HIS A 87 -1.78 2.53 27.05
N HIS A 88 -2.55 1.46 26.92
CA HIS A 88 -2.75 0.80 25.65
C HIS A 88 -3.46 1.85 24.81
N GLY A 89 -2.67 2.74 24.22
CA GLY A 89 -3.14 3.63 23.17
C GLY A 89 -3.88 2.73 22.21
N SER A 90 -5.18 2.98 22.07
CA SER A 90 -5.95 2.40 20.98
C SER A 90 -5.22 2.88 19.73
N SER A 91 -4.39 2.04 19.12
CA SER A 91 -3.79 2.32 17.83
C SER A 91 -4.95 2.68 16.92
N SER A 92 -5.01 3.92 16.49
CA SER A 92 -6.05 4.34 15.57
C SER A 92 -5.96 3.47 14.31
N PRO A 93 -7.06 3.33 13.55
CA PRO A 93 -6.99 2.68 12.24
C PRO A 93 -5.88 3.28 11.35
N GLU A 94 -5.60 4.58 11.52
CA GLU A 94 -4.50 5.30 10.88
C GLU A 94 -3.14 4.77 11.33
N ASP A 95 -2.91 4.60 12.64
CA ASP A 95 -1.66 4.06 13.18
C ASP A 95 -1.39 2.63 12.71
N ASN A 96 -2.44 1.79 12.66
CA ASN A 96 -2.31 0.42 12.18
C ASN A 96 -1.96 0.38 10.68
N CYS A 97 -2.64 1.16 9.85
CA CYS A 97 -2.30 1.29 8.44
C CYS A 97 -0.87 1.83 8.24
N CYS A 98 -0.51 2.88 8.97
CA CYS A 98 0.81 3.49 8.91
C CYS A 98 1.93 2.49 9.20
N LYS A 99 1.76 1.68 10.25
CA LYS A 99 2.72 0.62 10.58
C LYS A 99 2.96 -0.34 9.42
N TRP A 100 1.89 -0.83 8.78
CA TRP A 100 2.03 -1.75 7.67
C TRP A 100 2.60 -1.08 6.42
N MET A 101 2.31 0.21 6.21
CA MET A 101 2.93 1.01 5.16
C MET A 101 4.45 1.15 5.38
N GLU A 102 4.91 1.34 6.62
CA GLU A 102 6.34 1.39 6.94
C GLU A 102 7.05 0.04 6.76
N GLU A 103 6.34 -1.08 6.91
CA GLU A 103 6.88 -2.43 6.69
C GLU A 103 6.98 -2.82 5.20
N LEU A 104 6.33 -2.07 4.30
CA LEU A 104 6.37 -2.32 2.86
C LEU A 104 7.76 -1.93 2.30
N ASP A 105 8.44 -2.86 1.63
CA ASP A 105 9.77 -2.60 1.09
C ASP A 105 9.77 -1.62 -0.10
N ASP A 106 10.82 -0.78 -0.17
CA ASP A 106 11.09 0.12 -1.30
C ASP A 106 11.09 -0.63 -2.64
N GLU A 107 11.78 -1.78 -2.72
CA GLU A 107 11.85 -2.60 -3.94
C GLU A 107 10.46 -2.93 -4.50
N CYS A 108 9.51 -3.23 -3.62
CA CYS A 108 8.15 -3.57 -3.99
C CYS A 108 7.38 -2.39 -4.57
N VAL A 109 7.56 -1.20 -3.98
CA VAL A 109 6.95 0.05 -4.44
C VAL A 109 7.57 0.48 -5.76
N CYS A 110 8.90 0.42 -5.86
CA CYS A 110 9.63 0.78 -7.06
C CYS A 110 9.24 -0.13 -8.24
N ASP A 111 9.19 -1.45 -8.04
CA ASP A 111 8.76 -2.42 -9.07
C ASP A 111 7.34 -2.12 -9.58
N LEU A 112 6.44 -1.66 -8.71
CA LEU A 112 5.10 -1.21 -9.11
C LEU A 112 5.16 0.07 -9.94
N LEU A 113 5.96 1.05 -9.54
CA LEU A 113 6.09 2.35 -10.23
C LEU A 113 6.81 2.22 -11.58
N TYR A 114 7.73 1.28 -11.72
CA TYR A 114 8.39 0.97 -13.00
C TYR A 114 7.45 0.38 -14.05
N ARG A 115 6.33 -0.22 -13.64
CA ARG A 115 5.30 -0.73 -14.56
C ARG A 115 4.40 0.38 -15.13
N LEU A 116 4.51 1.61 -14.63
CA LEU A 116 3.76 2.74 -15.18
C LEU A 116 4.24 3.05 -16.60
N PRO A 117 3.35 3.60 -17.47
CA PRO A 117 3.76 4.06 -18.79
C PRO A 117 4.93 5.05 -18.73
N PRO A 118 5.79 5.12 -19.76
CA PRO A 118 7.01 5.95 -19.77
C PRO A 118 6.85 7.44 -19.42
N LEU A 119 5.63 7.98 -19.58
CA LEU A 119 5.32 9.38 -19.23
C LEU A 119 5.18 9.60 -17.72
N LEU A 120 4.97 8.53 -16.95
CA LEU A 120 4.70 8.54 -15.51
C LEU A 120 5.78 7.81 -14.70
N SER A 121 6.60 6.97 -15.35
CA SER A 121 7.74 6.32 -14.69
C SER A 121 8.95 7.25 -14.65
N LYS A 122 9.52 7.41 -13.46
CA LYS A 122 10.75 8.17 -13.22
C LYS A 122 11.81 7.21 -12.69
N PRO A 123 13.05 7.16 -13.23
CA PRO A 123 14.03 6.16 -12.80
C PRO A 123 14.51 6.34 -11.36
N ALA A 124 14.88 7.56 -10.96
CA ALA A 124 15.29 7.86 -9.58
C ALA A 124 14.31 8.84 -8.95
N HIS A 125 13.59 8.44 -7.91
CA HIS A 125 12.54 9.25 -7.30
C HIS A 125 12.28 8.87 -5.85
N GLU A 126 11.73 9.82 -5.09
CA GLU A 126 11.11 9.57 -3.80
C GLU A 126 9.58 9.57 -3.99
N TYR A 127 8.91 8.58 -3.43
CA TYR A 127 7.46 8.45 -3.45
C TYR A 127 6.91 8.50 -2.02
N THR A 128 6.23 9.59 -1.67
CA THR A 128 5.65 9.76 -0.32
C THR A 128 4.16 9.46 -0.33
N VAL A 129 3.72 8.54 0.52
CA VAL A 129 2.31 8.26 0.79
C VAL A 129 1.90 8.88 2.12
N TYR A 130 0.78 9.61 2.10
CA TYR A 130 0.22 10.26 3.28
C TYR A 130 -0.97 9.46 3.79
N VAL A 131 -0.91 9.01 5.05
CA VAL A 131 -1.98 8.30 5.76
C VAL A 131 -2.53 9.21 6.85
N GLY A 132 -3.80 9.59 6.71
CA GLY A 132 -4.45 10.51 7.66
C GLY A 132 -3.76 11.88 7.72
N ALA A 133 -3.73 12.48 8.91
CA ALA A 133 -3.15 13.81 9.12
C ALA A 133 -1.68 13.78 9.58
N SER A 134 -1.18 12.64 10.07
CA SER A 134 0.08 12.57 10.81
C SER A 134 1.07 11.50 10.35
N CYS A 135 0.70 10.61 9.43
CA CYS A 135 1.63 9.59 8.92
C CYS A 135 2.03 9.89 7.48
N ASN A 136 3.33 9.92 7.23
CA ASN A 136 3.93 10.09 5.91
C ASN A 136 5.09 9.09 5.74
N VAL A 137 4.91 8.15 4.82
CA VAL A 137 5.93 7.13 4.51
C VAL A 137 6.53 7.48 3.16
N THR A 138 7.86 7.61 3.11
CA THR A 138 8.60 7.94 1.88
C THR A 138 9.42 6.74 1.45
N TYR A 139 9.18 6.29 0.22
CA TYR A 139 9.94 5.23 -0.42
C TYR A 139 10.96 5.82 -1.38
N SER A 140 12.16 5.27 -1.38
CA SER A 140 13.28 5.75 -2.20
C SER A 140 13.61 4.76 -3.30
N CYS A 141 13.37 5.16 -4.54
CA CYS A 141 13.69 4.37 -5.72
C CYS A 141 14.96 4.88 -6.37
N ASP A 142 15.98 4.03 -6.40
CA ASP A 142 17.20 4.26 -7.14
C ASP A 142 17.00 3.94 -8.63
N MET A 143 17.85 4.56 -9.46
CA MET A 143 17.96 4.20 -10.87
C MET A 143 18.49 2.77 -10.95
N GLN A 144 17.66 1.81 -11.36
CA GLN A 144 18.14 0.49 -11.74
C GLN A 144 18.99 0.64 -13.01
N LEU A 145 20.29 0.37 -12.87
CA LEU A 145 21.30 0.36 -13.94
C LEU A 145 21.27 -0.96 -14.72
#